data_AF-A0A7S3ND19-F1
#
_entry.id   AF-A0A7S3ND19-F1
#
_cell.length_a   1.000
_cell.length_b   1.000
_cell.length_c   1.000
_cell.angle_alpha   90.00
_cell.angle_beta   90.00
_cell.angle_gamma   90.00
#
_symmetry.space_group_name_H-M   'P 1'
#
loop_
_entity.id
_entity.type
_entity.pdbx_description
1 polymer ?
#
loop_
_entity_poly.entity_id
_entity_poly.type
_entity_poly.pdbx_seq_one_letter_code
_entity_poly.pdbx_strand_id
1 'polypeptide(L)'
;WINIKKVFPLHLYKEETKDKGPVINIKKVRPVVKGMPHMLEVLGLDLLGRHHCGFDDSLNIARCAVKCMQDGFTFDFTHIATLEYSASDEAAANFEKAWLDEVKDTKIPEIDTSAYLEGLTKQAAEDK
;
A
#
# COMPACT_ATOMS: atom_id res chain seq x y z
N TRP A 1 -10.69 3.07 -3.06
CA TRP A 1 -9.80 2.48 -4.09
C TRP A 1 -8.53 3.31 -4.17
N ILE A 2 -7.36 2.72 -3.90
CA ILE A 2 -6.05 3.39 -4.02
C ILE A 2 -5.41 2.93 -5.32
N ASN A 3 -5.08 3.86 -6.22
CA ASN A 3 -4.25 3.56 -7.38
C ASN A 3 -2.77 3.65 -6.98
N ILE A 4 -2.24 2.56 -6.43
CA ILE A 4 -0.89 2.53 -5.84
C ILE A 4 0.19 3.01 -6.82
N LYS A 5 0.03 2.77 -8.13
CA LYS A 5 0.99 3.21 -9.16
C LYS A 5 1.15 4.73 -9.26
N LYS A 6 0.15 5.49 -8.80
CA LYS A 6 0.19 6.97 -8.78
C LYS A 6 0.76 7.54 -7.49
N VAL A 7 0.68 6.78 -6.40
CA VAL A 7 1.13 7.20 -5.06
C VAL A 7 2.36 6.44 -4.58
N PHE A 8 2.93 5.61 -5.44
CA PHE A 8 4.10 4.80 -5.11
C PHE A 8 5.27 5.72 -4.70
N PRO A 9 5.86 5.54 -3.51
CA PRO A 9 6.80 6.50 -2.93
C PRO A 9 8.22 6.29 -3.48
N LEU A 10 8.39 6.55 -4.78
CA LEU A 10 9.66 6.30 -5.47
C LEU A 10 10.85 7.06 -4.85
N HIS A 11 10.58 8.22 -4.24
CA HIS A 11 11.56 9.05 -3.53
C HIS A 11 12.24 8.33 -2.35
N LEU A 12 11.64 7.26 -1.81
CA LEU A 12 12.27 6.45 -0.76
C LEU A 12 13.31 5.46 -1.30
N TYR A 13 13.20 5.08 -2.59
CA TYR A 13 13.96 3.97 -3.16
C TYR A 13 14.92 4.39 -4.27
N LYS A 14 14.75 5.58 -4.84
CA LYS A 14 15.63 6.10 -5.90
C LYS A 14 16.16 7.47 -5.55
N GLU A 15 17.50 7.57 -5.53
CA GLU A 15 18.24 8.81 -5.25
C GLU A 15 17.80 9.96 -6.18
N GLU A 16 17.60 9.67 -7.47
CA GLU A 16 17.16 10.62 -8.50
C GLU A 16 15.75 11.22 -8.28
N THR A 17 15.03 10.75 -7.25
CA THR A 17 13.69 11.23 -6.93
C THR A 17 13.53 11.70 -5.49
N LYS A 18 14.60 11.72 -4.68
CA LYS A 18 14.54 12.15 -3.27
C LYS A 18 14.02 13.58 -3.11
N ASP A 19 14.36 14.47 -4.04
CA ASP A 19 13.97 15.88 -4.06
C ASP A 19 12.47 16.10 -4.39
N LYS A 20 11.80 15.10 -4.98
CA LYS A 20 10.41 15.23 -5.45
C LYS A 20 9.37 15.02 -4.36
N GLY A 21 9.75 14.36 -3.25
CA GLY A 21 8.86 14.06 -2.13
C GLY A 21 7.64 13.18 -2.49
N PRO A 22 6.67 13.05 -1.56
CA PRO A 22 5.46 12.27 -1.78
C PRO A 22 4.46 12.98 -2.72
N VAL A 23 3.68 12.18 -3.48
CA VAL A 23 2.61 12.71 -4.35
C VAL A 23 1.38 13.03 -3.52
N ILE A 24 1.02 14.32 -3.42
CA ILE A 24 -0.10 14.81 -2.60
C ILE A 24 -1.41 14.93 -3.40
N ASN A 25 -1.35 15.16 -4.73
CA ASN A 25 -2.54 15.36 -5.58
C ASN A 25 -2.58 14.40 -6.77
N ILE A 26 -3.57 13.52 -6.84
CA ILE A 26 -3.58 12.37 -7.77
C ILE A 26 -4.43 12.60 -9.02
N LYS A 27 -5.29 13.63 -9.02
CA LYS A 27 -6.29 13.88 -10.09
C LYS A 27 -5.65 14.05 -11.47
N LYS A 28 -4.42 14.58 -11.54
CA LYS A 28 -3.70 14.84 -12.82
C LYS A 28 -2.32 14.19 -12.89
N VAL A 29 -1.97 13.33 -11.94
CA VAL A 29 -0.64 12.74 -11.88
C VAL A 29 -0.56 11.49 -12.75
N ARG A 30 0.45 11.48 -13.62
CA ARG A 30 0.84 10.29 -14.37
C ARG A 30 1.45 9.28 -13.40
N PRO A 31 1.20 7.97 -13.57
CA PRO A 31 1.86 6.94 -12.77
C PRO A 31 3.37 7.13 -12.77
N VAL A 32 3.98 7.11 -11.58
CA VAL A 32 5.44 7.25 -11.40
C VAL A 32 6.17 5.93 -11.68
N VAL A 33 5.43 4.82 -11.69
CA VAL A 33 5.87 3.47 -12.00
C VAL A 33 5.08 2.90 -13.17
N LYS A 34 5.69 1.95 -13.91
CA LYS A 34 5.18 1.42 -15.18
C LYS A 34 4.10 0.35 -14.99
N GLY A 35 4.07 -0.30 -13.82
CA GLY A 35 3.19 -1.43 -13.55
C GLY A 35 3.64 -2.19 -12.31
N MET A 36 2.98 -3.32 -12.02
CA MET A 36 3.31 -4.18 -10.88
C MET A 36 4.74 -4.73 -10.93
N PRO A 37 5.25 -5.26 -12.07
CA PRO A 37 6.62 -5.77 -12.10
C PRO A 37 7.67 -4.71 -11.72
N HIS A 38 7.50 -3.47 -12.20
CA HIS A 38 8.41 -2.37 -11.85
C HIS A 38 8.28 -1.96 -10.37
N MET A 39 7.09 -2.02 -9.75
CA MET A 39 6.96 -1.78 -8.31
C MET A 39 7.70 -2.85 -7.50
N LEU A 40 7.53 -4.12 -7.87
CA LEU A 40 8.18 -5.24 -7.23
C LEU A 40 9.71 -5.15 -7.35
N GLU A 41 10.21 -4.87 -8.55
CA GLU A 41 11.64 -4.63 -8.82
C GLU A 41 12.21 -3.52 -7.94
N VAL A 42 11.54 -2.36 -7.86
CA VAL A 42 12.01 -1.22 -7.03
C VAL A 42 12.05 -1.58 -5.54
N LEU A 43 11.12 -2.41 -5.07
CA LEU A 43 11.06 -2.85 -3.67
C LEU A 43 11.96 -4.07 -3.38
N GLY A 44 12.64 -4.63 -4.39
CA GLY A 44 13.39 -5.88 -4.25
C GLY A 44 12.51 -7.08 -3.89
N LEU A 45 11.27 -7.11 -4.37
CA LEU A 45 10.31 -8.18 -4.13
C LEU A 45 10.13 -9.04 -5.39
N ASP A 46 9.98 -10.35 -5.20
CA ASP A 46 9.57 -11.24 -6.29
C ASP A 46 8.06 -11.23 -6.51
N LEU A 47 7.66 -11.49 -7.77
CA LEU A 47 6.26 -11.73 -8.12
C LEU A 47 5.81 -13.08 -7.56
N LEU A 48 4.72 -13.09 -6.79
CA LEU A 48 4.07 -14.32 -6.35
C LEU A 48 2.90 -14.69 -7.25
N GLY A 49 2.79 -15.97 -7.60
CA GLY A 49 1.69 -16.47 -8.42
C GLY A 49 1.72 -15.95 -9.85
N ARG A 50 0.54 -15.78 -10.46
CA ARG A 50 0.39 -15.45 -11.88
C ARG A 50 0.00 -13.98 -12.07
N HIS A 51 0.82 -13.24 -12.82
CA HIS A 51 0.45 -11.89 -13.24
C HIS A 51 -0.85 -11.90 -14.05
N HIS A 52 -1.75 -10.94 -13.78
CA HIS A 52 -3.12 -10.86 -14.32
C HIS A 52 -4.13 -11.87 -13.73
N CYS A 53 -3.75 -12.60 -12.67
CA CYS A 53 -4.71 -13.24 -11.77
C CYS A 53 -5.13 -12.20 -10.72
N GLY A 54 -6.43 -11.92 -10.59
CA GLY A 54 -6.91 -10.86 -9.71
C GLY A 54 -6.52 -11.05 -8.23
N PHE A 55 -6.48 -12.30 -7.77
CA PHE A 55 -6.06 -12.64 -6.40
C PHE A 55 -4.57 -12.41 -6.19
N ASP A 56 -3.73 -13.00 -7.04
CA ASP A 56 -2.27 -12.88 -6.94
C ASP A 56 -1.83 -11.42 -7.14
N ASP A 57 -2.45 -10.71 -8.07
CA ASP A 57 -2.19 -9.28 -8.29
C ASP A 57 -2.54 -8.46 -7.03
N SER A 58 -3.66 -8.78 -6.36
CA SER A 58 -4.07 -8.11 -5.12
C SER A 58 -3.09 -8.39 -3.97
N LEU A 59 -2.62 -9.63 -3.86
CA LEU A 59 -1.63 -10.03 -2.87
C LEU A 59 -0.29 -9.31 -3.09
N ASN A 60 0.20 -9.24 -4.33
CA ASN A 60 1.45 -8.53 -4.64
C ASN A 60 1.33 -7.01 -4.38
N ILE A 61 0.16 -6.42 -4.67
CA ILE A 61 -0.12 -5.01 -4.34
C ILE A 61 -0.09 -4.81 -2.81
N ALA A 62 -0.71 -5.71 -2.04
CA ALA A 62 -0.70 -5.65 -0.59
C ALA A 62 0.73 -5.73 -0.02
N ARG A 63 1.56 -6.65 -0.55
CA ARG A 63 2.98 -6.76 -0.18
C ARG A 63 3.76 -5.48 -0.47
N CYS A 64 3.52 -4.85 -1.63
CA CYS A 64 4.13 -3.57 -1.96
C CYS A 64 3.74 -2.48 -0.95
N ALA A 65 2.46 -2.39 -0.58
CA ALA A 65 1.97 -1.42 0.37
C ALA A 65 2.58 -1.63 1.78
N VAL A 66 2.60 -2.88 2.26
CA VAL A 66 3.21 -3.22 3.55
C VAL A 66 4.69 -2.83 3.58
N LYS A 67 5.45 -3.18 2.54
CA LYS A 67 6.87 -2.82 2.45
C LYS A 67 7.08 -1.31 2.49
N CYS A 68 6.26 -0.54 1.76
CA CYS A 68 6.32 0.92 1.81
C CYS A 68 6.04 1.47 3.22
N MET A 69 5.07 0.91 3.95
CA MET A 69 4.77 1.33 5.33
C MET A 69 5.89 1.00 6.29
N GLN A 70 6.52 -0.18 6.15
CA GLN A 70 7.70 -0.56 6.93
C GLN A 70 8.89 0.37 6.69
N ASP A 71 9.03 0.88 5.48
CA ASP A 71 10.09 1.82 5.10
C ASP A 71 9.73 3.29 5.40
N GLY A 72 8.64 3.53 6.15
CA GLY A 72 8.27 4.84 6.68
C GLY A 72 7.28 5.64 5.84
N PHE A 73 6.64 5.03 4.83
CA PHE A 73 5.61 5.69 4.04
C PHE A 73 4.21 5.51 4.62
N THR A 74 3.49 6.60 4.86
CA THR A 74 2.08 6.56 5.25
C THR A 74 1.18 6.69 4.03
N PHE A 75 0.36 5.67 3.76
CA PHE A 75 -0.73 5.81 2.80
C PHE A 75 -1.90 6.54 3.45
N ASP A 76 -2.37 7.60 2.80
CA ASP A 76 -3.61 8.28 3.16
C ASP A 76 -4.68 7.99 2.10
N PHE A 77 -5.94 8.16 2.47
CA PHE A 77 -7.07 8.05 1.56
C PHE A 77 -6.93 9.07 0.44
N THR A 78 -6.51 8.55 -0.72
CA THR A 78 -6.37 9.30 -1.98
C THR A 78 -7.68 9.93 -2.49
N HIS A 79 -8.79 9.56 -1.85
CA HIS A 79 -10.08 10.18 -1.89
C HIS A 79 -10.76 9.89 -0.54
N ILE A 80 -10.75 10.83 0.41
CA ILE A 80 -12.07 11.24 0.90
C ILE A 80 -12.73 11.71 -0.39
N ALA A 81 -13.70 10.96 -0.90
CA ALA A 81 -14.73 11.64 -1.66
C ALA A 81 -15.12 12.75 -0.70
N THR A 82 -14.78 13.99 -1.02
CA THR A 82 -15.61 15.10 -0.58
C THR A 82 -16.98 14.77 -1.18
N LEU A 83 -17.70 13.81 -0.58
CA LEU A 83 -18.98 14.16 -0.02
C LEU A 83 -18.67 15.48 0.65
N GLU A 84 -19.07 16.55 -0.01
CA GLU A 84 -19.35 17.81 0.65
C GLU A 84 -20.39 17.49 1.72
N TYR A 85 -19.98 16.77 2.76
CA TYR A 85 -20.66 16.80 4.00
C TYR A 85 -20.06 18.03 4.64
N SER A 86 -20.86 19.09 4.65
CA SER A 86 -20.69 20.26 5.49
C SER A 86 -20.77 19.83 6.97
N ALA A 87 -19.88 18.94 7.38
CA ALA A 87 -19.59 18.69 8.77
C ALA A 87 -18.85 19.94 9.24
N SER A 88 -19.44 20.66 10.20
CA SER A 88 -18.70 21.64 10.99
C SER A 88 -17.44 20.98 11.57
N ASP A 89 -16.44 21.79 11.94
CA ASP A 89 -15.18 21.31 12.54
C ASP A 89 -15.42 20.33 13.72
N GLU A 90 -16.55 20.45 14.41
CA GLU A 90 -17.02 19.52 15.44
C GLU A 90 -17.32 18.11 14.94
N ALA A 91 -17.91 17.94 13.76
CA ALA A 91 -18.26 16.63 13.23
C ALA A 91 -17.02 15.87 12.71
N ALA A 92 -16.02 16.58 12.20
CA ALA A 92 -14.72 15.99 11.87
C ALA A 92 -13.98 15.53 13.14
N ALA A 93 -13.94 16.37 14.19
CA ALA A 93 -13.35 16.03 15.48
C ALA A 93 -14.07 14.85 16.16
N ASN A 94 -15.39 14.77 16.04
CA ASN A 94 -16.18 13.66 16.59
C ASN A 94 -15.94 12.35 15.83
N PHE A 95 -15.74 12.39 14.51
CA PHE A 95 -15.39 11.21 13.73
C PHE A 95 -13.99 10.70 14.07
N GLU A 96 -12.99 11.59 14.14
CA GLU A 96 -11.62 11.23 14.52
C GLU A 96 -11.57 10.63 15.93
N LYS A 97 -12.29 11.23 16.88
CA LYS A 97 -12.41 10.70 18.24
C LYS A 97 -13.11 9.34 18.28
N ALA A 98 -14.19 9.17 17.52
CA ALA A 98 -14.92 7.89 17.45
C ALA A 98 -14.08 6.78 16.81
N TRP A 99 -13.34 7.09 15.74
CA TRP A 99 -12.42 6.15 15.12
C TRP A 99 -11.31 5.75 16.08
N LEU A 100 -10.64 6.72 16.72
CA LEU A 100 -9.62 6.46 17.74
C LEU A 100 -10.18 5.63 18.90
N ASP A 101 -11.41 5.90 19.35
CA ASP A 101 -12.08 5.12 20.39
C ASP A 101 -12.44 3.69 19.93
N GLU A 102 -12.61 3.44 18.64
CA GLU A 102 -12.89 2.11 18.09
C GLU A 102 -11.61 1.29 17.85
N VAL A 103 -10.54 1.92 17.34
CA VAL A 103 -9.26 1.23 17.08
C VAL A 103 -8.32 1.15 18.28
N LYS A 104 -8.48 1.96 19.34
CA LYS A 104 -7.56 1.97 20.51
C LYS A 104 -7.39 0.61 21.21
N ASP A 105 -8.43 -0.21 21.20
CA ASP A 105 -8.43 -1.53 21.86
C ASP A 105 -8.39 -2.70 20.87
N THR A 106 -8.37 -2.38 19.57
CA THR A 106 -8.25 -3.41 18.53
C THR A 106 -6.81 -3.90 18.50
N LYS A 107 -6.55 -5.04 19.15
CA LYS A 107 -5.31 -5.79 18.91
C LYS A 107 -5.29 -6.17 17.43
N ILE A 108 -4.41 -5.52 16.66
CA ILE A 108 -4.08 -5.98 15.32
C ILE A 108 -3.60 -7.43 15.49
N PRO A 109 -4.30 -8.44 14.96
CA PRO A 109 -3.84 -9.81 15.11
C PRO A 109 -2.46 -9.91 14.48
N GLU A 110 -1.48 -10.43 15.22
CA GLU A 110 -0.20 -10.83 14.65
C GLU A 110 -0.50 -11.85 13.56
N ILE A 111 -0.35 -11.43 12.31
CA ILE A 111 -0.48 -12.34 11.18
C ILE A 111 0.76 -13.21 11.21
N ASP A 112 0.61 -14.46 11.66
CA ASP A 112 1.66 -15.46 11.54
C ASP A 112 1.85 -15.79 10.05
N THR A 113 2.86 -15.16 9.46
CA THR A 113 3.21 -15.33 8.05
C THR A 113 4.13 -16.54 7.81
N SER A 114 4.57 -17.23 8.87
CA SER A 114 5.55 -18.32 8.76
C SER A 114 5.01 -19.49 7.94
N ALA A 115 3.77 -19.93 8.19
CA ALA A 115 3.12 -20.98 7.42
C ALA A 115 2.96 -20.63 5.92
N TYR A 116 2.74 -19.35 5.61
CA TYR A 116 2.61 -18.88 4.23
C TYR A 116 3.96 -18.84 3.50
N LEU A 117 5.02 -18.38 4.18
CA LEU A 117 6.39 -18.37 3.65
C LEU A 117 6.95 -19.79 3.47
N GLU A 118 6.61 -20.73 4.36
CA GLU A 118 6.95 -22.15 4.22
C GLU A 118 6.26 -22.80 3.01
N GLY A 119 5.02 -22.42 2.71
CA GLY A 119 4.32 -22.90 1.51
C GLY A 119 4.99 -22.44 0.21
N LEU A 120 5.45 -21.18 0.17
CA LEU A 120 6.12 -20.61 -0.99
C LEU A 120 7.51 -21.20 -1.25
N THR A 121 8.26 -21.50 -0.19
CA THR A 121 9.60 -22.11 -0.32
C THR A 121 9.54 -23.55 -0.82
N LYS A 122 8.48 -24.30 -0.46
CA LYS A 122 8.24 -25.66 -0.99
C LYS A 122 7.85 -25.63 -2.47
N GLN A 123 6.96 -24.72 -2.87
CA GLN A 123 6.56 -24.59 -4.27
C GLN A 123 7.74 -24.21 -5.19
N ALA A 124 8.64 -23.32 -4.74
CA ALA A 124 9.84 -22.95 -5.49
C ALA A 124 10.91 -24.06 -5.59
N ALA A 125 10.83 -25.10 -4.75
CA ALA A 125 11.74 -26.24 -4.78
C ALA A 125 11.24 -27.38 -5.68
N GLU A 126 9.94 -27.48 -5.92
CA GLU A 126 9.32 -28.50 -6.78
C GLU A 126 9.30 -28.08 -8.26
N ASP A 127 9.42 -26.79 -8.57
CA ASP A 127 9.48 -26.24 -9.94
C ASP A 127 10.91 -26.19 -10.54
N LYS A 128 11.87 -26.93 -9.98
CA LYS A 128 13.26 -27.11 -10.48
C LYS A 128 13.52 -28.52 -10.96
#